data_AF-A0A0F0GED4-F1
#
_entry.id   AF-A0A0F0GED4-F1
#
_cell.length_a   1.000
_cell.length_b   1.000
_cell.length_c   1.000
_cell.angle_alpha   90.00
_cell.angle_beta   90.00
_cell.angle_gamma   90.00
#
_symmetry.space_group_name_H-M   'P 1'
#
loop_
_entity.id
_entity.type
_entity.pdbx_description
1 polymer ?
#
loop_
_entity_poly.entity_id
_entity_poly.type
_entity_poly.pdbx_seq_one_letter_code
_entity_poly.pdbx_strand_id
1 'polypeptide(L)'
;TLGWALPSAALAARLPLLWTAFAALLAGGTAAVVHTLFTTTTQQNVPPDVRARSNSFGALGAFVLGPVGLALAGPGADHSGTSAVRGFGAPWQLAAAGAVLAV
;
A
#
# COMPACT_ATOMS: atom_id res chain seq x y z
N THR A 1 -1.78 5.53 1.17
CA THR A 1 -0.51 4.91 0.72
C THR A 1 0.66 5.35 1.57
N LEU A 2 0.88 6.66 1.79
CA LEU A 2 1.98 7.17 2.65
C LEU A 2 2.05 6.56 4.06
N GLY A 3 0.91 6.33 4.72
CA GLY A 3 0.87 5.73 6.06
C GLY A 3 1.49 4.32 6.14
N TRP A 4 1.51 3.57 5.04
CA TRP A 4 2.12 2.22 5.01
C TRP A 4 3.66 2.23 4.96
N ALA A 5 4.27 3.39 4.71
CA ALA A 5 5.72 3.54 4.80
C ALA A 5 6.22 3.47 6.25
N LEU A 6 5.40 3.91 7.22
CA LEU A 6 5.72 3.94 8.65
C LEU A 6 6.05 2.55 9.25
N PRO A 7 5.18 1.52 9.13
CA PRO A 7 5.49 0.19 9.65
C PRO A 7 6.67 -0.46 8.91
N SER A 8 6.79 -0.23 7.59
CA SER A 8 7.90 -0.73 6.78
C SER A 8 9.25 -0.13 7.22
N ALA A 9 9.29 1.18 7.49
CA ALA A 9 10.47 1.87 8.00
C ALA A 9 10.84 1.42 9.42
N ALA A 10 9.85 1.25 10.30
CA ALA A 10 10.07 0.75 11.65
C ALA A 10 10.65 -0.69 11.65
N LEU A 11 10.17 -1.56 10.74
CA LEU A 11 10.69 -2.91 10.56
C LEU A 11 12.12 -2.92 9.97
N ALA A 12 12.45 -1.96 9.12
CA ALA A 12 13.79 -1.79 8.55
C ALA A 12 14.79 -1.29 9.60
N ALA A 13 14.37 -0.37 10.47
CA ALA A 13 15.17 0.18 11.56
C ALA A 13 15.26 -0.73 12.81
N ARG A 14 14.72 -1.96 12.74
CA ARG A 14 14.69 -2.95 13.84
C ARG A 14 14.13 -2.39 15.16
N LEU A 15 13.11 -1.53 15.09
CA LEU A 15 12.47 -1.00 16.28
C LEU A 15 11.72 -2.09 17.06
N PRO A 16 11.50 -1.89 18.38
CA PRO A 16 10.73 -2.80 19.21
C PRO A 16 9.33 -3.07 18.64
N LEU A 17 8.83 -4.30 18.83
CA LEU A 17 7.56 -4.78 18.26
C LEU A 17 6.36 -3.86 18.55
N LEU A 18 6.33 -3.26 19.75
CA LEU A 18 5.31 -2.29 20.17
C LEU A 18 5.27 -1.05 19.25
N TRP A 19 6.42 -0.52 18.86
CA TRP A 19 6.50 0.64 17.97
C TRP A 19 6.07 0.29 16.55
N THR A 20 6.44 -0.89 16.05
CA THR A 20 5.96 -1.38 14.74
C THR A 20 4.45 -1.61 14.73
N ALA A 21 3.88 -2.13 15.82
CA ALA A 21 2.45 -2.35 15.95
C ALA A 21 1.68 -1.03 15.99
N PHE A 22 2.19 -0.03 16.73
CA PHE A 22 1.59 1.30 16.76
C PHE A 22 1.64 1.99 15.40
N ALA A 23 2.78 1.89 14.69
CA ALA A 23 2.92 2.40 13.33
C ALA A 23 1.94 1.71 12.35
N ALA A 24 1.76 0.39 12.46
CA ALA A 24 0.79 -0.34 11.66
C ALA A 24 -0.66 0.05 11.98
N LEU A 25 -0.98 0.29 13.25
CA LEU A 25 -2.30 0.75 13.69
C LEU A 25 -2.64 2.13 13.12
N LEU A 26 -1.69 3.08 13.20
CA LEU A 26 -1.84 4.41 12.61
C LEU A 26 -1.96 4.35 11.08
N ALA A 27 -1.16 3.51 10.43
CA ALA A 27 -1.22 3.29 8.99
C ALA A 27 -2.59 2.76 8.56
N GLY A 28 -3.09 1.74 9.27
CA GLY A 28 -4.40 1.13 9.02
C GLY A 28 -5.55 2.09 9.27
N GLY A 29 -5.53 2.83 10.39
CA GLY A 29 -6.56 3.83 10.71
C GLY A 29 -6.65 4.94 9.67
N THR A 30 -5.50 5.48 9.26
CA THR A 30 -5.45 6.51 8.21
C THR A 30 -5.94 5.95 6.86
N ALA A 31 -5.54 4.73 6.51
CA ALA A 31 -5.99 4.08 5.29
C ALA A 31 -7.52 3.86 5.27
N ALA A 32 -8.10 3.48 6.40
CA ALA A 32 -9.55 3.31 6.53
C ALA A 32 -10.29 4.63 6.28
N VAL A 33 -9.87 5.72 6.94
CA VAL A 33 -10.50 7.04 6.75
C VAL A 33 -10.39 7.51 5.30
N VAL A 34 -9.20 7.44 4.72
CA VAL A 34 -8.97 7.86 3.32
C VAL A 34 -9.79 7.00 2.36
N HIS A 35 -9.88 5.69 2.59
CA HIS A 35 -10.68 4.79 1.76
C HIS A 35 -12.18 5.12 1.84
N THR A 36 -12.71 5.39 3.02
CA THR A 36 -14.11 5.81 3.19
C THR A 36 -14.39 7.12 2.47
N LEU A 37 -13.52 8.13 2.61
CA LEU A 37 -13.66 9.39 1.89
C LEU A 37 -13.57 9.18 0.37
N PHE A 38 -12.58 8.45 -0.09
CA PHE A 38 -12.42 8.15 -1.51
C PHE A 38 -13.65 7.46 -2.11
N THR A 39 -14.12 6.39 -1.47
CA THR A 39 -15.30 5.63 -1.94
C THR A 39 -16.56 6.48 -1.98
N THR A 40 -16.81 7.33 -0.97
CA THR A 40 -17.97 8.23 -0.94
C THR A 40 -17.87 9.34 -2.00
N THR A 41 -16.70 9.96 -2.17
CA THR A 41 -16.47 10.98 -3.21
C THR A 41 -16.61 10.39 -4.62
N THR A 42 -16.05 9.20 -4.87
CA THR A 42 -16.21 8.48 -6.15
C THR A 42 -17.66 8.07 -6.37
N GLN A 43 -18.42 7.80 -5.30
CA GLN A 43 -19.86 7.55 -5.39
C GLN A 43 -20.66 8.76 -5.84
N GLN A 44 -20.28 9.96 -5.38
CA GLN A 44 -21.00 11.19 -5.67
C GLN A 44 -20.62 11.80 -7.03
N ASN A 45 -19.36 11.69 -7.46
CA ASN A 45 -18.85 12.40 -8.63
C ASN A 45 -18.75 11.56 -9.91
N VAL A 46 -18.83 10.23 -9.82
CA VAL A 46 -18.68 9.37 -10.99
C VAL A 46 -20.06 8.85 -11.43
N PRO A 47 -20.46 9.04 -12.71
CA PRO A 47 -21.72 8.52 -13.24
C PRO A 47 -21.79 6.98 -13.18
N PRO A 48 -22.96 6.39 -12.85
CA PRO A 48 -23.12 4.94 -12.65
C PRO A 48 -22.65 4.09 -13.83
N ASP A 49 -22.79 4.58 -15.06
CA ASP A 49 -22.43 3.86 -16.29
C ASP A 49 -20.92 3.61 -16.46
N VAL A 50 -20.08 4.49 -15.89
CA VAL A 50 -18.60 4.37 -15.97
C VAL A 50 -17.97 3.88 -14.66
N ARG A 51 -18.70 3.89 -13.55
CA ARG A 51 -18.25 3.44 -12.22
C ARG A 51 -17.80 1.99 -12.21
N ALA A 52 -18.57 1.10 -12.84
CA ALA A 52 -18.25 -0.33 -12.85
C ALA A 52 -16.93 -0.60 -13.60
N ARG A 53 -16.70 0.06 -14.74
CA ARG A 53 -15.45 -0.06 -15.51
C ARG A 53 -14.24 0.48 -14.74
N SER A 54 -14.38 1.65 -14.13
CA SER A 54 -13.33 2.24 -13.30
C SER A 54 -12.95 1.33 -12.13
N ASN A 55 -13.94 0.79 -11.43
CA ASN A 55 -13.72 -0.08 -10.29
C ASN A 55 -13.05 -1.41 -10.68
N SER A 56 -13.36 -1.96 -11.86
CA SER A 56 -12.74 -3.19 -12.36
C SER A 56 -11.22 -3.07 -12.52
N PHE A 57 -10.70 -1.89 -12.93
CA PHE A 57 -9.25 -1.69 -13.02
C PHE A 57 -8.58 -1.70 -11.64
N GLY A 58 -9.20 -1.06 -10.64
CA GLY A 58 -8.73 -1.10 -9.25
C GLY A 58 -8.78 -2.51 -8.66
N ALA A 59 -9.87 -3.25 -8.90
CA ALA A 59 -10.05 -4.62 -8.44
C ALA A 59 -9.03 -5.58 -9.07
N LEU A 60 -8.72 -5.43 -10.36
CA LEU A 60 -7.67 -6.22 -11.02
C LEU A 60 -6.31 -6.01 -10.35
N GLY A 61 -5.96 -4.77 -10.03
CA GLY A 61 -4.75 -4.46 -9.26
C GLY A 61 -4.75 -5.14 -7.88
N ALA A 62 -5.85 -5.04 -7.15
CA ALA A 62 -5.94 -5.58 -5.79
C ALA A 62 -5.93 -7.12 -5.74
N PHE A 63 -6.66 -7.79 -6.63
CA PHE A 63 -6.88 -9.24 -6.58
C PHE A 63 -5.94 -10.05 -7.46
N VAL A 64 -5.26 -9.44 -8.44
CA VAL A 64 -4.29 -10.13 -9.29
C VAL A 64 -2.87 -9.68 -8.94
N LEU A 65 -2.60 -8.37 -9.02
CA LEU A 65 -1.24 -7.87 -8.81
C LEU A 65 -0.82 -7.90 -7.33
N GLY A 66 -1.76 -7.67 -6.41
CA GLY A 66 -1.52 -7.75 -4.95
C GLY A 66 -0.98 -9.12 -4.50
N PRO A 67 -1.71 -10.23 -4.75
CA PRO A 67 -1.26 -11.56 -4.38
C PRO A 67 0.02 -11.99 -5.07
N VAL A 68 0.22 -11.62 -6.34
CA VAL A 68 1.45 -11.91 -7.09
C VAL A 68 2.65 -11.19 -6.46
N GLY A 69 2.50 -9.91 -6.08
CA GLY A 69 3.56 -9.17 -5.38
C GLY A 69 3.94 -9.80 -4.04
N LEU A 70 2.94 -10.27 -3.27
CA LEU A 70 3.18 -10.98 -2.01
C LEU A 70 3.85 -12.34 -2.21
N ALA A 71 3.44 -13.08 -3.24
CA ALA A 71 4.03 -14.38 -3.57
C ALA A 71 5.50 -14.25 -3.99
N LEU A 72 5.86 -13.18 -4.71
CA LEU A 72 7.24 -12.91 -5.15
C LEU A 72 8.12 -12.33 -4.04
N ALA A 73 7.53 -11.73 -3.00
CA ALA A 73 8.28 -11.13 -1.89
C ALA A 73 9.10 -12.17 -1.09
N GLY A 74 8.59 -13.39 -0.94
CA GLY A 74 9.28 -14.49 -0.25
C GLY A 74 10.54 -14.96 -0.98
N PRO A 75 10.43 -15.47 -2.22
CA PRO A 75 11.58 -15.89 -3.03
C PRO A 75 12.61 -14.78 -3.24
N GLY A 76 12.16 -13.53 -3.37
CA GLY A 76 13.03 -12.36 -3.44
C GLY A 76 13.84 -12.13 -2.16
N ALA A 77 13.28 -12.45 -0.98
CA ALA A 77 13.98 -12.34 0.29
C ALA A 77 15.00 -13.47 0.50
N ASP A 78 14.71 -14.67 -0.03
CA ASP A 78 15.62 -15.83 0.04
C ASP A 78 16.85 -15.66 -0.86
N HIS A 79 16.70 -15.07 -2.06
CA HIS A 79 17.84 -14.84 -2.97
C HIS A 79 18.69 -13.62 -2.60
N SER A 80 18.10 -12.57 -2.02
CA SER A 80 18.74 -11.25 -1.87
C SER A 80 19.03 -10.85 -0.42
N GLY A 81 18.55 -11.65 0.53
CA GLY A 81 18.55 -11.31 1.95
C GLY A 81 17.41 -10.35 2.34
N THR A 82 16.89 -10.54 3.56
CA THR A 82 15.72 -9.83 4.10
C THR A 82 15.89 -8.31 4.24
N SER A 83 17.12 -7.81 4.17
CA SER A 83 17.44 -6.38 4.19
C SER A 83 17.24 -5.72 2.82
N ALA A 84 17.51 -6.42 1.72
CA ALA A 84 17.37 -5.88 0.36
C ALA A 84 15.89 -5.72 -0.03
N VAL A 85 15.05 -6.70 0.31
CA VAL A 85 13.60 -6.64 0.06
C VAL A 85 12.93 -5.52 0.85
N ARG A 86 13.32 -5.33 2.12
CA ARG A 86 12.86 -4.19 2.93
C ARG A 86 13.38 -2.85 2.41
N GLY A 87 14.62 -2.82 1.92
CA GLY A 87 15.25 -1.64 1.33
C GLY A 87 14.63 -1.20 -0.01
N PHE A 88 14.05 -2.11 -0.79
CA PHE A 88 13.36 -1.78 -2.04
C PHE A 88 11.88 -1.39 -1.82
N GLY A 89 11.20 -2.03 -0.86
CA GLY A 89 9.79 -1.77 -0.59
C GLY A 89 9.50 -0.34 -0.13
N ALA A 90 10.36 0.24 0.74
CA ALA A 90 10.20 1.61 1.23
C ALA A 90 10.31 2.69 0.13
N PRO A 91 11.37 2.73 -0.71
CA PRO A 91 11.46 3.70 -1.81
C PRO A 91 10.40 3.46 -2.88
N TRP A 92 9.99 2.22 -3.15
CA TRP A 92 8.89 1.95 -4.08
C TRP A 92 7.56 2.53 -3.59
N GLN A 93 7.26 2.38 -2.28
CA GLN A 93 6.08 2.99 -1.66
C GLN A 93 6.11 4.51 -1.73
N LEU A 94 7.27 5.13 -1.52
CA LEU A 94 7.45 6.57 -1.65
C LEU A 94 7.32 7.04 -3.11
N ALA A 95 7.90 6.31 -4.06
CA ALA A 95 7.82 6.62 -5.49
C ALA A 95 6.38 6.50 -6.01
N ALA A 96 5.67 5.43 -5.65
CA ALA A 96 4.28 5.25 -6.01
C ALA A 96 3.37 6.33 -5.41
N ALA A 97 3.60 6.71 -4.14
CA ALA A 97 2.87 7.81 -3.52
C ALA A 97 3.17 9.16 -4.18
N GLY A 98 4.44 9.42 -4.52
CA GLY A 98 4.85 10.63 -5.24
C GLY A 98 4.23 10.72 -6.63
N ALA A 99 4.22 9.62 -7.38
CA ALA A 99 3.59 9.57 -8.70
C ALA A 99 2.08 9.86 -8.66
N VAL A 100 1.37 9.37 -7.64
CA VAL A 100 -0.06 9.66 -7.45
C VAL A 100 -0.31 11.11 -7.08
N LEU A 101 0.59 11.75 -6.32
CA LEU A 101 0.46 13.16 -5.96
C LEU A 101 0.88 14.13 -7.07
N ALA A 102 1.64 13.65 -8.07
CA ALA A 102 2.12 14.45 -9.18
C ALA A 102 1.13 14.56 -10.35
N VAL A 103 0.03 13.79 -10.32
CA VAL A 103 -1.06 13.77 -11.31
C VAL A 103 -2.31 14.37 -10.70
#